data_AF-A0A6N3JSQ2-F1
#
_entry.id   AF-A0A6N3JSQ2-F1
#
_cell.length_a   1.000
_cell.length_b   1.000
_cell.length_c   1.000
_cell.angle_alpha   90.00
_cell.angle_beta   90.00
_cell.angle_gamma   90.00
#
_symmetry.space_group_name_H-M   'P 1'
#
loop_
_entity.id
_entity.type
_entity.pdbx_description
1 polymer ?
#
loop_
_entity_poly.entity_id
_entity_poly.type
_entity_poly.pdbx_seq_one_letter_code
_entity_poly.pdbx_strand_id
1 'polypeptide(L)'
;MATLILPYVFINNMASGELVSACAEPDRRGVVGRDGEVRTYGEGRRRAVSQVGRIENLTVRLVQVPGSSKALLEEWEGEHVMYRDDRGRRIVGVYWQLDDREYIADKQRYNVGFVLQGVTWSEAVPS
;
A
#
# COMPACT_ATOMS: atom_id res chain seq x y z
N MET A 1 13.56 -11.00 -28.63
CA MET A 1 13.33 -11.61 -27.31
C MET A 1 13.11 -10.49 -26.32
N ALA A 2 11.90 -10.32 -25.79
CA ALA A 2 11.61 -9.28 -24.81
C ALA A 2 11.99 -9.79 -23.42
N THR A 3 12.80 -9.03 -22.67
CA THR A 3 13.16 -9.35 -21.28
C THR A 3 12.27 -8.52 -20.37
N LEU A 4 11.49 -9.17 -19.51
CA LEU A 4 10.67 -8.53 -18.49
C LEU A 4 11.44 -8.52 -17.17
N ILE A 5 11.72 -7.33 -16.63
CA ILE A 5 12.35 -7.16 -15.32
C ILE A 5 11.24 -6.83 -14.32
N LEU A 6 11.04 -7.72 -13.35
CA LEU A 6 10.11 -7.49 -12.25
C LEU A 6 10.87 -7.05 -10.99
N PRO A 7 10.63 -5.82 -10.51
CA PRO A 7 11.28 -5.31 -9.30
C PRO A 7 10.73 -6.01 -8.05
N TYR A 8 11.60 -6.32 -7.09
CA TYR A 8 11.22 -6.93 -5.83
C TYR A 8 10.87 -5.86 -4.78
N VAL A 9 9.81 -6.07 -4.01
CA VAL A 9 9.32 -5.10 -3.01
C VAL A 9 9.00 -5.80 -1.69
N PHE A 10 8.96 -5.01 -0.62
CA PHE A 10 8.74 -5.48 0.75
C PHE A 10 7.63 -4.66 1.40
N ILE A 11 6.73 -5.35 2.11
CA ILE A 11 5.63 -4.76 2.88
C ILE A 11 5.74 -5.30 4.30
N ASN A 12 5.95 -4.41 5.26
CA ASN A 12 6.02 -4.78 6.67
C ASN A 12 4.82 -4.24 7.41
N ASN A 13 4.22 -5.06 8.26
CA ASN A 13 3.24 -4.59 9.22
C ASN A 13 3.95 -3.83 10.35
N MET A 14 3.50 -2.62 10.66
CA MET A 14 4.15 -1.78 11.67
C MET A 14 3.81 -2.17 13.11
N ALA A 15 2.72 -2.92 13.33
CA ALA A 15 2.30 -3.41 14.63
C ALA A 15 2.92 -4.77 14.96
N SER A 16 2.83 -5.75 14.04
CA SER A 16 3.34 -7.11 14.27
C SER A 16 4.81 -7.30 13.88
N GLY A 17 5.35 -6.45 13.00
CA GLY A 17 6.70 -6.59 12.45
C GLY A 17 6.83 -7.70 11.40
N GLU A 18 5.73 -8.35 11.02
CA GLU A 18 5.71 -9.36 9.97
C GLU A 18 5.96 -8.76 8.58
N LEU A 19 6.52 -9.57 7.69
CA LEU A 19 7.00 -9.14 6.37
C LEU A 19 6.38 -10.00 5.26
N VAL A 20 5.87 -9.34 4.23
CA VAL A 20 5.53 -9.92 2.94
C VAL A 20 6.46 -9.35 1.87
N SER A 21 7.03 -10.23 1.05
CA SER A 21 7.90 -9.83 -0.05
C SER A 21 7.48 -10.49 -1.36
N ALA A 22 7.42 -9.71 -2.44
CA ALA A 22 6.91 -10.16 -3.72
C ALA A 22 7.48 -9.35 -4.89
N CYS A 23 7.37 -9.90 -6.09
CA CYS A 23 7.63 -9.18 -7.33
C CYS A 23 6.47 -8.21 -7.60
N ALA A 24 6.79 -6.94 -7.86
CA ALA A 24 5.81 -5.96 -8.31
C ALA A 24 5.75 -5.89 -9.84
N GLU A 25 4.61 -5.51 -10.40
CA GLU A 25 4.52 -5.18 -11.82
C GLU A 25 5.44 -4.00 -12.17
N PRO A 26 5.95 -3.90 -13.41
CA PRO A 26 6.85 -2.81 -13.81
C PRO A 26 6.16 -1.44 -13.76
N ASP A 27 4.86 -1.37 -14.06
CA ASP A 27 4.09 -0.14 -14.15
C ASP A 27 3.52 0.27 -12.78
N ARG A 28 4.40 0.85 -11.95
CA ARG A 28 4.04 1.38 -10.62
C ARG A 28 3.65 2.85 -10.77
N ARG A 29 2.34 3.12 -10.67
CA ARG A 29 1.81 4.48 -10.76
C ARG A 29 1.58 5.08 -9.37
N GLY A 30 2.34 6.12 -9.05
CA GLY A 30 2.10 6.97 -7.87
C GLY A 30 1.30 8.22 -8.27
N VAL A 31 0.24 8.51 -7.54
CA VAL A 31 -0.51 9.75 -7.67
C VAL A 31 -0.24 10.59 -6.43
N VAL A 32 0.47 11.69 -6.61
CA VAL A 32 0.74 12.66 -5.54
C VAL A 32 -0.30 13.77 -5.65
N GLY A 33 -1.16 13.87 -4.65
CA GLY A 33 -2.20 14.90 -4.56
C GLY A 33 -2.03 15.77 -3.32
N ARG A 34 -2.64 16.95 -3.34
CA ARG A 34 -2.95 17.73 -2.12
C ARG A 34 -4.46 17.80 -2.03
N ASP A 35 -5.08 16.84 -1.36
CA ASP A 35 -6.53 16.86 -1.18
C ASP A 35 -6.89 17.61 0.11
N GLY A 36 -7.82 18.56 -0.02
CA GLY A 36 -8.51 19.13 1.13
C GLY A 36 -9.68 18.22 1.49
N GLU A 37 -9.56 17.46 2.57
CA GLU A 37 -10.64 16.59 3.03
C GLU A 37 -11.83 17.44 3.53
N VAL A 38 -13.03 17.22 2.99
CA VAL A 38 -14.29 17.79 3.50
C VAL A 38 -15.00 16.71 4.31
N ARG A 39 -14.74 16.65 5.62
CA ARG A 39 -15.51 15.79 6.53
C ARG A 39 -16.89 16.38 6.77
N THR A 40 -17.93 15.58 6.52
CA THR A 40 -19.33 15.92 6.83
C THR A 40 -19.71 15.27 8.16
N TYR A 41 -19.87 16.07 9.21
CA TYR A 41 -20.39 15.60 10.51
C TYR A 41 -21.92 15.73 10.55
N GLY A 42 -22.57 14.91 11.38
CA GLY A 42 -24.02 14.67 11.46
C GLY A 42 -24.95 15.83 11.84
N GLU A 43 -24.56 17.09 11.60
CA GLU A 43 -25.41 18.28 11.81
C GLU A 43 -25.36 19.28 10.62
N GLY A 44 -24.88 18.87 9.44
CA GLY A 44 -24.94 19.71 8.23
C GLY A 44 -23.96 20.90 8.22
N ARG A 45 -23.12 21.07 9.24
CA ARG A 45 -22.01 22.04 9.23
C ARG A 45 -20.81 21.49 8.46
N ARG A 46 -20.57 22.02 7.26
CA ARG A 46 -19.32 21.81 6.51
C ARG A 46 -18.25 22.75 7.05
N ARG A 47 -17.15 22.22 7.56
CA ARG A 47 -15.91 22.98 7.78
C ARG A 47 -14.81 22.33 6.96
N ALA A 48 -14.15 23.11 6.11
CA ALA A 48 -12.95 22.66 5.41
C ALA A 48 -11.83 22.50 6.45
N VAL A 49 -11.43 21.25 6.70
CA VAL A 49 -10.24 20.96 7.50
C VAL A 49 -9.14 20.63 6.51
N SER A 50 -8.52 21.66 5.94
CA SER A 50 -7.30 21.49 5.17
C SER A 50 -6.15 21.22 6.14
N GLN A 51 -6.03 20.00 6.64
CA GLN A 51 -4.78 19.58 7.26
C GLN A 51 -3.76 19.45 6.13
N VAL A 52 -2.61 20.13 6.24
CA VAL A 52 -1.52 20.01 5.27
C VAL A 52 -0.84 18.66 5.46
N GLY A 53 -1.53 17.58 5.09
CA GLY A 53 -0.98 16.25 4.93
C GLY A 53 -0.73 16.01 3.46
N ARG A 54 0.51 15.69 3.07
CA ARG A 54 0.78 15.19 1.72
C ARG A 54 0.25 13.75 1.68
N ILE A 55 -0.93 13.56 1.11
CA ILE A 55 -1.47 12.21 0.87
C ILE A 55 -0.84 11.72 -0.43
N GLU A 56 0.04 10.73 -0.31
CA GLU A 56 0.63 10.04 -1.48
C GLU A 56 -0.12 8.73 -1.71
N ASN A 57 -0.90 8.64 -2.78
CA ASN A 57 -1.54 7.37 -3.13
C ASN A 57 -0.61 6.60 -4.06
N LEU A 58 -0.20 5.40 -3.64
CA LEU A 58 0.60 4.50 -4.45
C LEU A 58 -0.23 3.27 -4.84
N THR A 59 -0.50 3.10 -6.13
CA THR A 59 -1.07 1.85 -6.62
C THR A 59 0.04 0.81 -6.72
N VAL A 60 -0.08 -0.26 -5.94
CA VAL A 60 0.84 -1.38 -5.91
C VAL A 60 0.15 -2.59 -6.54
N ARG A 61 0.89 -3.32 -7.37
CA ARG A 61 0.46 -4.59 -7.94
C ARG A 61 1.57 -5.61 -7.79
N LEU A 62 1.28 -6.68 -7.07
CA LEU A 62 2.15 -7.81 -6.79
C LEU A 62 1.74 -8.98 -7.67
N VAL A 63 2.71 -9.74 -8.14
CA VAL A 63 2.50 -10.87 -9.06
C VAL A 63 2.94 -12.16 -8.39
N GLN A 64 2.19 -13.25 -8.61
CA GLN A 64 2.51 -14.59 -8.12
C GLN A 64 2.72 -14.70 -6.59
N VAL A 65 1.95 -13.94 -5.82
CA VAL A 65 1.94 -13.95 -4.36
C VAL A 65 1.45 -15.30 -3.83
N PRO A 66 2.16 -15.97 -2.92
CA PRO A 66 1.68 -17.20 -2.28
C PRO A 66 0.39 -16.97 -1.49
N GLY A 67 -0.49 -17.98 -1.43
CA GLY A 67 -1.74 -17.89 -0.67
C GLY A 67 -1.58 -17.47 0.81
N SER A 68 -0.52 -17.92 1.48
CA SER A 68 -0.22 -17.52 2.86
C SER A 68 0.13 -16.03 2.99
N SER A 69 0.89 -15.48 2.04
CA SER A 69 1.22 -14.06 2.02
C SER A 69 0.02 -13.21 1.63
N LYS A 70 -0.86 -13.74 0.78
CA LYS A 70 -2.14 -13.10 0.44
C LYS A 70 -3.04 -13.00 1.68
N ALA A 71 -3.16 -14.07 2.45
CA ALA A 71 -3.91 -14.06 3.71
C ALA A 71 -3.39 -13.03 4.71
N LEU A 72 -2.06 -12.94 4.89
CA LEU A 72 -1.45 -11.88 5.73
C LEU A 72 -1.79 -10.46 5.23
N LEU A 73 -1.78 -10.24 3.91
CA LEU A 73 -2.16 -8.95 3.35
C LEU A 73 -3.65 -8.64 3.54
N GLU A 74 -4.53 -9.64 3.57
CA GLU A 74 -5.94 -9.43 3.91
C GLU A 74 -6.11 -9.06 5.39
N GLU A 75 -5.34 -9.70 6.29
CA GLU A 75 -5.38 -9.41 7.73
C GLU A 75 -4.89 -7.99 8.05
N TRP A 76 -3.92 -7.46 7.30
CA TRP A 76 -3.38 -6.11 7.53
C TRP A 76 -4.21 -5.00 6.86
N GLU A 77 -5.37 -5.29 6.27
CA GLU A 77 -6.27 -4.25 5.76
C GLU A 77 -6.68 -3.27 6.87
N GLY A 78 -6.51 -1.97 6.61
CA GLY A 78 -6.76 -0.92 7.59
C GLY A 78 -5.63 -0.71 8.61
N GLU A 79 -4.60 -1.56 8.62
CA GLU A 79 -3.43 -1.41 9.48
C GLU A 79 -2.33 -0.55 8.85
N HIS A 80 -1.44 -0.04 9.70
CA HIS A 80 -0.28 0.72 9.22
C HIS A 80 0.78 -0.25 8.69
N VAL A 81 1.12 -0.10 7.41
CA VAL A 81 2.17 -0.88 6.75
C VAL A 81 3.26 0.01 6.19
N MET A 82 4.47 -0.51 6.17
CA MET A 82 5.64 0.09 5.53
C MET A 82 5.94 -0.63 4.23
N TYR A 83 5.74 0.07 3.13
CA TYR A 83 6.17 -0.34 1.79
C TYR A 83 7.61 0.12 1.52
N ARG A 84 8.42 -0.79 0.95
CA ARG A 84 9.77 -0.53 0.51
C ARG A 84 9.98 -1.03 -0.91
N ASP A 85 10.43 -0.14 -1.79
CA ASP A 85 10.71 -0.50 -3.18
C ASP A 85 12.17 -0.90 -3.43
N ASP A 86 12.43 -1.41 -4.64
CA ASP A 86 13.73 -1.79 -5.18
C ASP A 86 14.75 -0.65 -5.26
N ARG A 87 14.28 0.61 -5.18
CA ARG A 87 15.12 1.82 -5.18
C ARG A 87 15.41 2.31 -3.76
N GLY A 88 14.95 1.59 -2.74
CA GLY A 88 15.12 1.95 -1.34
C GLY A 88 14.17 3.05 -0.85
N ARG A 89 13.17 3.46 -1.63
CA ARG A 89 12.13 4.38 -1.17
C ARG A 89 11.26 3.67 -0.15
N ARG A 90 10.98 4.36 0.96
CA ARG A 90 10.13 3.92 2.06
C ARG A 90 8.86 4.77 2.09
N ILE A 91 7.70 4.13 2.12
CA ILE A 91 6.41 4.78 2.27
C ILE A 91 5.66 4.05 3.39
N VAL A 92 5.18 4.79 4.38
CA VAL A 92 4.29 4.26 5.42
C VAL A 92 2.88 4.71 5.07
N GLY A 93 1.92 3.78 5.15
CA GLY A 93 0.56 4.06 4.77
C GLY A 93 -0.42 2.98 5.22
N VAL A 94 -1.66 3.15 4.81
CA VAL A 94 -2.75 2.21 5.05
C VAL A 94 -3.39 1.87 3.71
N TYR A 95 -3.83 0.64 3.52
CA TYR A 95 -4.70 0.26 2.42
C TYR A 95 -5.99 -0.34 2.98
N TRP A 96 -7.09 -0.14 2.27
CA TRP A 96 -8.45 -0.51 2.73
C TRP A 96 -9.12 -1.54 1.83
N GLN A 97 -8.43 -1.92 0.76
CA GLN A 97 -8.96 -2.86 -0.21
C GLN A 97 -7.81 -3.57 -0.91
N LEU A 98 -7.91 -4.89 -0.95
CA LEU A 98 -7.10 -5.80 -1.74
C LEU A 98 -7.91 -6.32 -2.95
N ASP A 99 -7.40 -6.16 -4.17
CA ASP A 99 -7.92 -6.80 -5.40
C ASP A 99 -7.06 -8.03 -5.69
N ASP A 100 -7.57 -9.23 -5.41
CA ASP A 100 -6.87 -10.49 -5.67
C ASP A 100 -7.43 -11.21 -6.92
N ARG A 101 -6.52 -11.82 -7.67
CA ARG A 101 -6.85 -12.62 -8.86
C ARG A 101 -5.99 -13.86 -8.90
N GLU A 102 -6.60 -15.03 -9.06
CA GLU A 102 -5.85 -16.28 -9.22
C GLU A 102 -4.91 -16.22 -10.43
N TYR A 103 -3.68 -16.68 -10.23
CA TYR A 103 -2.71 -16.81 -11.30
C TYR A 103 -2.99 -18.07 -12.12
N ILE A 104 -3.40 -17.90 -13.37
CA ILE A 104 -3.96 -18.96 -14.22
C ILE A 104 -3.05 -20.19 -14.36
N ALA A 105 -1.72 -20.04 -14.24
CA ALA A 105 -0.78 -21.15 -14.37
C ALA A 105 -0.58 -21.96 -13.07
N ASP A 106 -0.96 -21.44 -11.89
CA ASP A 106 -0.75 -22.09 -10.59
C ASP A 106 -1.91 -21.74 -9.62
N LYS A 107 -2.70 -22.75 -9.24
CA LYS A 107 -3.91 -22.63 -8.41
C LYS A 107 -3.66 -22.28 -6.94
N GLN A 108 -2.45 -21.87 -6.56
CA GLN A 108 -2.07 -21.47 -5.20
C GLN A 108 -1.31 -20.13 -5.17
N ARG A 109 -1.29 -19.42 -6.31
CA ARG A 109 -0.64 -18.11 -6.44
C ARG A 109 -1.63 -17.07 -6.94
N TYR A 110 -1.46 -15.84 -6.46
CA TYR A 110 -2.38 -14.75 -6.70
C TYR A 110 -1.63 -13.52 -7.23
N ASN A 111 -2.24 -12.82 -8.16
CA ASN A 111 -1.89 -11.44 -8.45
C ASN A 111 -2.73 -10.56 -7.54
N VAL A 112 -2.09 -9.61 -6.87
CA VAL A 112 -2.70 -8.82 -5.81
C VAL A 112 -2.47 -7.34 -6.07
N GLY A 113 -3.52 -6.52 -6.05
CA GLY A 113 -3.45 -5.08 -6.25
C GLY A 113 -4.05 -4.31 -5.08
N PHE A 114 -3.44 -3.20 -4.68
CA PHE A 114 -4.02 -2.31 -3.67
C PHE A 114 -3.54 -0.87 -3.86
N VAL A 115 -4.24 0.08 -3.24
CA VAL A 115 -3.85 1.48 -3.18
C VAL A 115 -3.39 1.80 -1.77
N LEU A 116 -2.09 2.03 -1.62
CA LEU A 116 -1.50 2.47 -0.37
C LEU A 116 -1.69 3.98 -0.23
N GLN A 117 -2.44 4.38 0.80
CA GLN A 117 -2.60 5.78 1.17
C GLN A 117 -1.47 6.16 2.12
N GLY A 118 -0.48 6.88 1.61
CA GLY A 118 0.68 7.33 2.36
C GLY A 118 0.29 8.34 3.45
N VAL A 119 0.82 8.12 4.65
CA VAL A 119 0.67 9.01 5.80
C VAL A 119 2.00 9.64 6.16
N THR A 120 1.98 10.87 6.66
CA THR A 120 3.19 11.49 7.23
C THR A 120 3.55 10.78 8.53
N TRP A 121 4.50 9.85 8.46
CA TRP A 121 5.04 9.18 9.63
C TRP A 121 6.24 9.97 10.17
N SER A 122 6.07 10.61 11.32
CA SER A 122 7.15 11.24 12.07
C SER A 122 7.60 10.30 13.17
N GLU A 123 8.81 9.74 13.06
CA GLU A 123 9.50 9.14 14.20
C GLU A 123 9.86 10.31 15.13
N ALA A 124 8.97 10.64 16.08
CA ALA A 124 9.27 11.67 17.06
C ALA A 124 10.50 11.25 17.87
N VAL A 125 11.56 12.05 17.82
CA VAL A 125 12.66 11.99 18.78
C VAL A 125 12.04 12.37 20.13
N PRO A 126 12.03 11.48 21.14
CA PRO A 126 11.68 11.89 22.50
C PRO A 126 12.76 12.88 22.94
N SER A 127 12.32 14.07 23.34
CA SER A 127 13.12 15.06 24.08
C SER A 127 13.61 14.51 25.41
#